data_AF-A0A1G3LVF3-F1
#
_entry.id   AF-A0A1G3LVF3-F1
#
_cell.length_a   1.000
_cell.length_b   1.000
_cell.length_c   1.000
_cell.angle_alpha   90.00
_cell.angle_beta   90.00
_cell.angle_gamma   90.00
#
_symmetry.space_group_name_H-M   'P 1'
#
loop_
_entity.id
_entity.type
_entity.pdbx_description
1 polymer ?
#
loop_
_entity_poly.entity_id
_entity_poly.type
_entity_poly.pdbx_seq_one_letter_code
_entity_poly.pdbx_strand_id
1 'polypeptide(L)'
;MRDWCPTVRRTGTLDNYATQDLAGKATERLRLYPESVLTRASAYLYTRETKSSFALEQLEPDTRRAAVFVALLKHAGTRSFLSQDALVQLQRSIVDARYADDSYRHDQNYVGESLGPTRELVYYVPPRPQELEALMDGWIVACSRMVDSNVDPVVTAAVEDFGFIFLPPSVTETAAFAVF
;
A
#
# COMPACT_ATOMS: atom_id res chain seq x y z
N MET A 1 8.62 21.69 2.89
CA MET A 1 8.03 20.54 2.18
C MET A 1 7.62 21.10 0.82
N ARG A 2 8.43 20.89 -0.21
CA ARG A 2 8.15 21.39 -1.57
C ARG A 2 7.76 20.27 -2.52
N ASP A 3 8.10 19.03 -2.19
CA ASP A 3 8.05 17.91 -3.15
C ASP A 3 6.77 17.07 -3.02
N TRP A 4 6.19 16.90 -1.83
CA TRP A 4 4.88 16.26 -1.64
C TRP A 4 4.07 16.98 -0.56
N CYS A 5 2.78 17.23 -0.81
CA CYS A 5 1.87 17.92 0.12
C CYS A 5 0.42 17.46 -0.12
N PRO A 6 0.04 16.28 0.42
CA PRO A 6 -1.29 15.74 0.24
C PRO A 6 -2.28 16.58 1.06
N THR A 7 -3.47 16.81 0.50
CA THR A 7 -4.53 17.56 1.18
C THR A 7 -5.74 16.66 1.38
N VAL A 8 -6.12 16.46 2.64
CA VAL A 8 -7.34 15.72 2.98
C VAL A 8 -8.45 16.69 3.31
N ARG A 9 -9.52 16.65 2.52
CA ARG A 9 -10.70 17.48 2.78
C ARG A 9 -11.53 16.88 3.91
N ARG A 10 -11.64 17.61 5.01
CA ARG A 10 -12.52 17.25 6.12
C ARG A 10 -13.98 17.35 5.68
N THR A 11 -14.76 16.34 6.04
CA THR A 11 -16.21 16.27 5.78
C THR A 11 -16.93 15.88 7.06
N GLY A 12 -18.22 16.22 7.18
CA GLY A 12 -19.00 15.85 8.36
C GLY A 12 -19.06 14.33 8.59
N THR A 13 -18.94 13.52 7.53
CA THR A 13 -18.82 12.07 7.63
C THR A 13 -17.52 11.65 8.32
N LEU A 14 -16.38 12.22 7.93
CA LEU A 14 -15.08 11.93 8.55
C LEU A 14 -15.05 12.41 10.00
N ASP A 15 -15.57 13.61 10.28
CA ASP A 15 -15.62 14.14 11.63
C ASP A 15 -16.50 13.25 12.54
N ASN A 16 -17.63 12.73 12.03
CA ASN A 16 -18.45 11.77 12.77
C ASN A 16 -17.66 10.50 13.11
N TYR A 17 -17.01 9.87 12.12
CA TYR A 17 -16.22 8.65 12.38
C TYR A 17 -15.06 8.88 13.34
N ALA A 18 -14.37 10.03 13.25
CA ALA A 18 -13.28 10.38 14.17
C ALA A 18 -13.74 10.45 15.63
N THR A 19 -15.00 10.77 15.90
CA THR A 19 -15.54 10.80 17.28
C THR A 19 -15.97 9.44 17.82
N GLN A 20 -15.96 8.38 17.01
CA GLN A 20 -16.55 7.09 17.40
C GLN A 20 -15.62 6.17 18.19
N ASP A 21 -14.34 6.51 18.39
CA ASP A 21 -13.34 5.63 19.04
C ASP A 21 -13.43 4.16 18.55
N LEU A 22 -13.31 3.98 17.23
CA LEU A 22 -13.43 2.67 16.60
C LEU A 22 -12.33 1.71 17.09
N ALA A 23 -11.13 2.23 17.37
CA ALA A 23 -10.01 1.45 17.89
C ALA A 23 -10.29 0.92 19.30
N GLY A 24 -10.80 1.77 20.20
CA GLY A 24 -11.20 1.34 21.54
C GLY A 24 -12.33 0.31 21.50
N LYS A 25 -13.37 0.57 20.70
CA LYS A 25 -14.49 -0.37 20.49
C LYS A 25 -14.05 -1.72 19.93
N ALA A 26 -13.16 -1.72 18.93
CA ALA A 26 -12.60 -2.95 18.36
C ALA A 26 -11.82 -3.72 19.43
N THR A 27 -10.95 -3.03 20.18
CA THR A 27 -10.17 -3.62 21.27
C THR A 27 -11.06 -4.26 22.34
N GLU A 28 -12.09 -3.56 22.80
CA GLU A 28 -13.04 -4.08 23.80
C GLU A 28 -13.75 -5.33 23.31
N ARG A 29 -14.21 -5.34 22.06
CA ARG A 29 -14.88 -6.50 21.45
C ARG A 29 -13.94 -7.69 21.30
N LEU A 30 -12.70 -7.46 20.86
CA LEU A 30 -11.72 -8.53 20.65
C LEU A 30 -11.32 -9.21 21.96
N ARG A 31 -11.30 -8.48 23.10
CA ARG A 31 -11.01 -9.04 24.44
C ARG A 31 -12.01 -10.10 24.89
N LEU A 32 -13.18 -10.19 24.28
CA LEU A 32 -14.20 -11.20 24.60
C LEU A 32 -13.83 -12.60 24.08
N TYR A 33 -12.82 -12.71 23.22
CA TYR A 33 -12.44 -13.96 22.57
C TYR A 33 -11.07 -14.46 23.04
N PRO A 34 -10.86 -15.79 23.14
CA PRO A 34 -9.55 -16.35 23.42
C PRO A 34 -8.52 -15.97 22.36
N GLU A 35 -7.28 -15.73 22.79
CA GLU A 35 -6.15 -15.37 21.91
C GLU A 35 -5.93 -16.39 20.77
N SER A 36 -6.12 -17.68 21.04
CA SER A 36 -5.98 -18.74 20.04
C SER A 36 -7.01 -18.63 18.91
N VAL A 37 -8.21 -18.13 19.20
CA VAL A 37 -9.25 -17.87 18.19
C VAL A 37 -8.88 -16.64 17.36
N LEU A 38 -8.44 -15.55 18.01
CA LEU A 38 -8.00 -14.34 17.33
C LEU A 38 -6.81 -14.58 16.41
N THR A 39 -5.84 -15.39 16.86
CA THR A 39 -4.67 -15.77 16.08
C THR A 39 -5.07 -16.54 14.81
N ARG A 40 -5.97 -17.52 14.95
CA ARG A 40 -6.50 -18.28 13.80
C ARG A 40 -7.30 -17.40 12.85
N ALA A 41 -8.15 -16.52 13.37
CA ALA A 41 -8.93 -15.59 12.57
C ALA A 41 -8.02 -14.66 11.77
N SER A 42 -6.97 -14.12 12.40
CA SER A 42 -5.97 -13.27 11.74
C SER A 42 -5.25 -14.02 10.62
N ALA A 43 -4.79 -15.26 10.88
CA ALA A 43 -4.15 -16.09 9.86
C ALA A 43 -5.07 -16.38 8.66
N TYR A 44 -6.36 -16.64 8.92
CA TYR A 44 -7.37 -16.80 7.88
C TYR A 44 -7.56 -15.50 7.07
N LEU A 45 -7.66 -14.35 7.75
CA LEU A 45 -7.81 -13.05 7.10
C LEU A 45 -6.61 -12.71 6.21
N TYR A 46 -5.37 -12.90 6.67
CA TYR A 46 -4.18 -12.71 5.82
C TYR A 46 -4.20 -13.58 4.57
N THR A 47 -4.60 -14.84 4.73
CA THR A 47 -4.71 -15.78 3.59
C THR A 47 -5.80 -15.33 2.62
N ARG A 48 -6.94 -14.86 3.14
CA ARG A 48 -8.05 -14.37 2.33
C ARG A 48 -7.68 -13.08 1.59
N GLU A 49 -7.01 -12.15 2.27
CA GLU A 49 -6.52 -10.90 1.70
C GLU A 49 -5.56 -11.20 0.55
N THR A 50 -4.56 -12.05 0.79
CA THR A 50 -3.62 -12.51 -0.25
C THR A 50 -4.35 -13.04 -1.47
N LYS A 51 -5.32 -13.96 -1.29
CA LYS A 51 -6.09 -14.50 -2.43
C LYS A 51 -6.87 -13.42 -3.18
N SER A 52 -7.41 -12.43 -2.45
CA SER A 52 -8.13 -11.32 -3.05
C SER A 52 -7.19 -10.41 -3.86
N SER A 53 -6.01 -10.07 -3.33
CA SER A 53 -5.02 -9.23 -4.02
C SER A 53 -4.54 -9.87 -5.32
N PHE A 54 -4.21 -11.17 -5.32
CA PHE A 54 -3.82 -11.89 -6.54
C PHE A 54 -4.96 -11.98 -7.58
N ALA A 55 -6.21 -12.13 -7.12
CA ALA A 55 -7.37 -12.19 -7.99
C ALA A 55 -7.65 -10.84 -8.70
N LEU A 56 -7.36 -9.71 -8.04
CA LEU A 56 -7.46 -8.38 -8.67
C LEU A 56 -6.49 -8.25 -9.85
N GLU A 57 -5.30 -8.82 -9.73
CA GLU A 57 -4.25 -8.80 -10.75
C GLU A 57 -4.43 -9.90 -11.83
N GLN A 58 -5.49 -10.70 -11.75
CA GLN A 58 -5.71 -11.88 -12.61
C GLN A 58 -4.52 -12.85 -12.62
N LEU A 59 -3.76 -12.89 -11.52
CA LEU A 59 -2.62 -13.77 -11.35
C LEU A 59 -3.06 -15.06 -10.66
N GLU A 60 -2.66 -16.20 -11.22
CA GLU A 60 -2.73 -17.47 -10.51
C GLU A 60 -1.68 -17.46 -9.38
N PRO A 61 -2.07 -17.62 -8.10
CA PRO A 61 -1.13 -17.54 -7.01
C PRO A 61 -0.17 -18.74 -7.05
N ASP A 62 1.10 -18.50 -7.39
CA ASP A 62 2.18 -19.43 -7.02
C ASP A 62 2.16 -19.57 -5.50
N THR A 63 1.94 -20.80 -5.02
CA THR A 63 1.90 -21.13 -3.59
C THR A 63 3.08 -20.55 -2.79
N ARG A 64 4.26 -20.44 -3.42
CA ARG A 64 5.43 -19.82 -2.79
C ARG A 64 5.26 -18.32 -2.62
N ARG A 65 4.79 -17.61 -3.66
CA ARG A 65 4.55 -16.15 -3.61
C ARG A 65 3.44 -15.79 -2.63
N ALA A 66 2.35 -16.55 -2.63
CA ALA A 66 1.28 -16.35 -1.66
C ALA A 66 1.77 -16.51 -0.20
N ALA A 67 2.66 -17.49 0.06
CA ALA A 67 3.24 -17.67 1.39
C ALA A 67 4.15 -16.49 1.80
N VAL A 68 4.95 -15.95 0.87
CA VAL A 68 5.78 -14.75 1.12
C VAL A 68 4.89 -13.53 1.40
N PHE A 69 3.84 -13.32 0.60
CA PHE A 69 2.89 -12.23 0.82
C PHE A 69 2.22 -12.30 2.20
N VAL A 70 1.72 -13.47 2.60
CA VAL A 70 1.16 -13.69 3.96
C VAL A 70 2.20 -13.40 5.04
N ALA A 71 3.47 -13.77 4.84
CA ALA A 71 4.52 -13.49 5.81
C ALA A 71 4.78 -11.98 5.95
N LEU A 72 4.80 -11.25 4.83
CA LEU A 72 4.96 -9.80 4.83
C LEU A 72 3.77 -9.11 5.52
N LEU A 73 2.53 -9.54 5.27
CA LEU A 73 1.33 -8.94 5.90
C LEU A 73 1.37 -9.04 7.43
N LYS A 74 1.95 -10.11 7.98
CA LYS A 74 2.16 -10.25 9.43
C LYS A 74 3.15 -9.22 9.97
N HIS A 75 4.04 -8.68 9.13
CA HIS A 75 5.01 -7.66 9.49
C HIS A 75 4.53 -6.23 9.22
N ALA A 76 3.50 -6.03 8.40
CA ALA A 76 2.95 -4.71 8.04
C ALA A 76 2.67 -3.82 9.27
N GLY A 77 2.13 -4.39 10.35
CA GLY A 77 1.83 -3.64 11.59
C GLY A 77 3.00 -3.46 12.56
N THR A 78 4.19 -4.00 12.28
CA THR A 78 5.33 -3.99 13.23
C THR A 78 6.63 -3.45 12.64
N ARG A 79 6.71 -3.36 11.30
CA ARG A 79 7.88 -2.89 10.58
C ARG A 79 7.45 -1.72 9.69
N SER A 80 8.22 -0.63 9.72
CA SER A 80 8.06 0.44 8.74
C SER A 80 8.66 0.04 7.40
N PHE A 81 7.93 0.33 6.33
CA PHE A 81 8.38 0.19 4.93
C PHE A 81 8.62 1.56 4.26
N LEU A 82 8.64 2.65 5.04
CA LEU A 82 8.83 4.01 4.56
C LEU A 82 10.31 4.34 4.29
N SER A 83 10.95 3.56 3.42
CA SER A 83 12.25 3.89 2.84
C SER A 83 12.39 3.26 1.47
N GLN A 84 13.21 3.86 0.59
CA GLN A 84 13.48 3.30 -0.73
C GLN A 84 13.94 1.85 -0.65
N ASP A 85 14.94 1.56 0.19
CA ASP A 85 15.46 0.20 0.38
C ASP A 85 14.35 -0.76 0.83
N ALA A 86 13.49 -0.34 1.77
CA ALA A 86 12.42 -1.21 2.25
C ALA A 86 11.37 -1.48 1.16
N LEU A 87 10.99 -0.47 0.36
CA LEU A 87 10.06 -0.63 -0.76
C LEU A 87 10.64 -1.51 -1.87
N VAL A 88 11.90 -1.32 -2.23
CA VAL A 88 12.58 -2.16 -3.22
C VAL A 88 12.69 -3.60 -2.71
N GLN A 89 13.06 -3.82 -1.45
CA GLN A 89 13.11 -5.17 -0.88
C GLN A 89 11.72 -5.83 -0.81
N LEU A 90 10.69 -5.04 -0.48
CA LEU A 90 9.31 -5.50 -0.51
C LEU A 90 8.94 -5.93 -1.94
N GLN A 91 9.32 -5.14 -2.94
CA GLN A 91 9.07 -5.45 -4.34
C GLN A 91 9.69 -6.77 -4.77
N ARG A 92 11.00 -6.91 -4.55
CA ARG A 92 11.76 -8.09 -4.94
C ARG A 92 11.25 -9.38 -4.29
N SER A 93 10.62 -9.25 -3.12
CA SER A 93 10.10 -10.41 -2.39
C SER A 93 8.80 -10.98 -2.99
N ILE A 94 8.01 -10.18 -3.70
CA ILE A 94 6.71 -10.60 -4.22
C ILE A 94 6.70 -10.85 -5.73
N VAL A 95 7.56 -10.17 -6.49
CA VAL A 95 7.61 -10.29 -7.96
C VAL A 95 8.43 -11.51 -8.43
N ASP A 96 8.34 -11.82 -9.73
CA ASP A 96 9.31 -12.70 -10.38
C ASP A 96 10.71 -12.08 -10.40
N ALA A 97 11.77 -12.88 -10.25
CA ALA A 97 13.14 -12.37 -10.24
C ALA A 97 13.52 -11.58 -11.50
N ARG A 98 12.86 -11.81 -12.64
CA ARG A 98 13.07 -11.04 -13.88
C ARG A 98 12.46 -9.64 -13.86
N TYR A 99 11.53 -9.38 -12.94
CA TYR A 99 10.89 -8.08 -12.72
C TYR A 99 11.38 -7.42 -11.43
N ALA A 100 12.36 -8.01 -10.74
CA ALA A 100 12.91 -7.48 -9.51
C ALA A 100 13.68 -6.18 -9.81
N ASP A 101 13.19 -5.07 -9.29
CA ASP A 101 13.82 -3.77 -9.47
C ASP A 101 15.00 -3.61 -8.48
N ASP A 102 16.02 -2.85 -8.88
CA ASP A 102 17.15 -2.46 -8.02
C ASP A 102 16.97 -1.05 -7.41
N SER A 103 16.07 -0.25 -7.98
CA SER A 103 15.76 1.13 -7.58
C SER A 103 14.35 1.51 -8.03
N TYR A 104 13.95 2.77 -7.85
CA TYR A 104 12.75 3.29 -8.50
C TYR A 104 12.86 3.22 -10.03
N ARG A 105 11.70 3.18 -10.70
CA ARG A 105 11.58 3.04 -12.15
C ARG A 105 12.33 4.12 -12.91
N HIS A 106 12.97 3.72 -14.00
CA HIS A 106 13.60 4.62 -14.96
C HIS A 106 12.74 4.88 -16.20
N ASP A 107 11.74 4.03 -16.43
CA ASP A 107 10.81 4.13 -17.54
C ASP A 107 9.51 4.83 -17.16
N GLN A 108 8.91 5.50 -18.14
CA GLN A 108 7.59 6.09 -18.01
C GLN A 108 6.51 5.03 -18.21
N ASN A 109 5.53 5.00 -17.32
CA ASN A 109 4.30 4.21 -17.46
C ASN A 109 3.05 5.11 -17.50
N TYR A 110 1.89 4.50 -17.63
CA TYR A 110 0.58 5.15 -17.52
C TYR A 110 -0.45 4.18 -16.93
N VAL A 111 -1.52 4.73 -16.36
CA VAL A 111 -2.72 3.98 -15.97
C VAL A 111 -3.78 4.21 -17.04
N GLY A 112 -4.33 3.14 -17.58
CA GLY A 112 -5.24 3.19 -18.71
C GLY A 112 -5.96 1.87 -18.95
N GLU A 113 -6.76 1.83 -20.00
CA GLU A 113 -7.45 0.65 -20.49
C GLU A 113 -7.15 0.44 -21.97
N SER A 114 -6.83 -0.80 -22.34
CA SER A 114 -6.67 -1.18 -23.75
C SER A 114 -8.04 -1.37 -24.40
N LEU A 115 -8.38 -0.50 -25.35
CA LEU A 115 -9.63 -0.56 -26.14
C LEU A 115 -9.45 -1.37 -27.44
N GLY A 116 -8.25 -1.92 -27.68
CA GLY A 116 -7.89 -2.69 -28.85
C GLY A 116 -6.39 -2.64 -29.13
N PRO A 117 -5.89 -3.38 -30.14
CA PRO A 117 -4.45 -3.61 -30.34
C PRO A 117 -3.57 -2.36 -30.50
N THR A 118 -4.16 -1.23 -30.89
CA THR A 118 -3.46 0.05 -31.12
C THR A 118 -4.12 1.23 -30.41
N ARG A 119 -5.13 0.97 -29.58
CA ARG A 119 -5.94 2.03 -28.96
C ARG A 119 -5.93 1.86 -27.46
N GLU A 120 -5.20 2.75 -26.83
CA GLU A 120 -5.10 2.84 -25.38
C GLU A 120 -5.85 4.08 -24.91
N LEU A 121 -6.74 3.92 -23.93
CA LEU A 121 -7.38 5.02 -23.22
C LEU A 121 -6.57 5.32 -21.97
N VAL A 122 -5.88 6.45 -21.95
CA VAL A 122 -5.04 6.85 -20.82
C VAL A 122 -5.88 7.64 -19.82
N TYR A 123 -5.92 7.17 -18.57
CA TYR A 123 -6.58 7.85 -17.45
C TYR A 123 -5.62 8.75 -16.68
N TYR A 124 -4.38 8.31 -16.53
CA TYR A 124 -3.37 9.01 -15.74
C TYR A 124 -1.96 8.70 -16.23
N VAL A 125 -1.12 9.74 -16.26
CA VAL A 125 0.32 9.61 -16.51
C VAL A 125 1.04 10.09 -15.25
N PRO A 126 1.74 9.21 -14.52
CA PRO A 126 2.47 9.60 -13.33
C PRO A 126 3.68 10.49 -13.63
N PRO A 127 4.26 11.13 -12.59
CA PRO A 127 5.42 11.99 -12.73
C PRO A 127 6.56 11.34 -13.52
N ARG A 128 7.41 12.17 -14.14
CA ARG A 128 8.51 11.66 -14.95
C ARG A 128 9.51 10.92 -14.04
N PRO A 129 10.20 9.88 -14.55
CA PRO A 129 11.19 9.14 -13.76
C PRO A 129 12.24 10.03 -13.09
N GLN A 130 12.66 11.11 -13.75
CA GLN A 130 13.67 12.05 -13.22
C GLN A 130 13.18 12.87 -12.03
N GLU A 131 11.87 12.93 -11.78
CA GLU A 131 11.26 13.65 -10.67
C GLU A 131 10.87 12.71 -9.52
N LEU A 132 10.82 11.39 -9.78
CA LEU A 132 10.24 10.41 -8.88
C LEU A 132 10.99 10.30 -7.54
N GLU A 133 12.32 10.32 -7.56
CA GLU A 133 13.14 10.22 -6.34
C GLU A 133 12.81 11.33 -5.34
N ALA A 134 12.84 12.59 -5.79
CA ALA A 134 12.50 13.73 -4.94
C ALA A 134 11.04 13.70 -4.43
N LEU A 135 10.11 13.21 -5.25
CA LEU A 135 8.71 13.07 -4.87
C LEU A 135 8.50 11.97 -3.82
N MET A 136 9.17 10.82 -3.99
CA MET A 136 9.13 9.71 -3.04
C MET A 136 9.78 10.07 -1.70
N ASP A 137 10.89 10.81 -1.72
CA ASP A 137 11.50 11.36 -0.51
C ASP A 137 10.54 12.31 0.22
N GLY A 138 9.87 13.18 -0.54
CA GLY A 138 8.83 14.06 -0.02
C GLY A 138 7.67 13.28 0.60
N TRP A 139 7.23 12.21 -0.06
CA TRP A 139 6.18 11.31 0.42
C TRP A 139 6.59 10.59 1.72
N ILE A 140 7.77 9.96 1.76
CA ILE A 140 8.32 9.31 2.97
C ILE A 140 8.35 10.29 4.15
N VAL A 141 8.92 11.49 3.95
CA VAL A 141 8.99 12.52 5.00
C VAL A 141 7.61 12.96 5.46
N ALA A 142 6.64 13.08 4.54
CA ALA A 142 5.26 13.42 4.89
C ALA A 142 4.62 12.35 5.77
N CYS A 143 4.73 11.09 5.34
CA CYS A 143 4.15 9.93 6.02
C CYS A 143 4.76 9.75 7.41
N SER A 144 6.10 9.78 7.54
CA SER A 144 6.76 9.70 8.85
C SER A 144 6.29 10.79 9.80
N ARG A 145 6.15 12.04 9.31
CA ARG A 145 5.62 13.14 10.15
C ARG A 145 4.18 12.93 10.57
N MET A 146 3.35 12.34 9.72
CA MET A 146 1.96 12.04 10.06
C MET A 146 1.88 10.95 11.12
N VAL A 147 2.67 9.88 10.99
CA VAL A 147 2.79 8.80 11.98
C VAL A 147 3.25 9.34 13.34
N ASP A 148 4.21 10.26 13.37
CA ASP A 148 4.73 10.89 14.60
C ASP A 148 3.84 12.02 15.14
N SER A 149 2.70 12.30 14.49
CA SER A 149 1.76 13.36 14.88
C SER A 149 0.46 12.81 15.46
N ASN A 150 -0.48 13.71 15.78
CA ASN A 150 -1.80 13.33 16.28
C ASN A 150 -2.86 13.26 15.16
N VAL A 151 -2.45 12.97 13.92
CA VAL A 151 -3.36 12.71 12.80
C VAL A 151 -3.99 11.33 12.99
N ASP A 152 -5.28 11.20 12.66
CA ASP A 152 -5.99 9.93 12.73
C ASP A 152 -5.27 8.84 11.89
N PRO A 153 -4.97 7.65 12.45
CA PRO A 153 -4.25 6.60 11.73
C PRO A 153 -4.90 6.17 10.42
N VAL A 154 -6.24 6.22 10.31
CA VAL A 154 -6.97 5.90 9.06
C VAL A 154 -6.69 6.95 8.00
N VAL A 155 -6.59 8.23 8.39
CA VAL A 155 -6.22 9.31 7.47
C VAL A 155 -4.76 9.18 7.04
N THR A 156 -3.86 8.82 7.96
CA THR A 156 -2.46 8.55 7.64
C THR A 156 -2.30 7.41 6.64
N ALA A 157 -2.93 6.25 6.89
CA ALA A 157 -2.91 5.12 5.98
C ALA A 157 -3.50 5.47 4.60
N ALA A 158 -4.60 6.23 4.55
CA ALA A 158 -5.20 6.65 3.29
C ALA A 158 -4.29 7.58 2.47
N VAL A 159 -3.51 8.45 3.14
CA VAL A 159 -2.54 9.34 2.49
C VAL A 159 -1.29 8.57 2.03
N GLU A 160 -0.83 7.61 2.82
CA GLU A 160 0.25 6.69 2.47
C GLU A 160 -0.10 5.92 1.19
N ASP A 161 -1.22 5.20 1.19
CA ASP A 161 -1.72 4.42 0.06
C ASP A 161 -1.94 5.29 -1.19
N PHE A 162 -2.61 6.43 -1.03
CA PHE A 162 -2.82 7.37 -2.14
C PHE A 162 -1.51 7.83 -2.76
N GLY A 163 -0.52 8.19 -1.93
CA GLY A 163 0.78 8.63 -2.43
C GLY A 163 1.53 7.50 -3.14
N PHE A 164 1.49 6.28 -2.61
CA PHE A 164 2.13 5.11 -3.22
C PHE A 164 1.54 4.79 -4.60
N ILE A 165 0.21 4.84 -4.74
CA ILE A 165 -0.47 4.61 -6.03
C ILE A 165 -0.17 5.75 -7.01
N PHE A 166 -0.14 7.00 -6.54
CA PHE A 166 0.06 8.17 -7.40
C PHE A 166 1.53 8.33 -7.84
N LEU A 167 2.46 7.89 -7.02
CA LEU A 167 3.91 7.90 -7.25
C LEU A 167 4.42 6.45 -7.38
N PRO A 168 4.03 5.70 -8.43
CA PRO A 168 4.37 4.29 -8.52
C PRO A 168 5.90 4.13 -8.58
N PRO A 169 6.51 3.45 -7.58
CA PRO A 169 7.96 3.30 -7.53
C PRO A 169 8.48 2.33 -8.59
N SER A 170 7.68 1.35 -9.01
CA SER A 170 8.00 0.36 -10.04
C SER A 170 7.05 0.49 -11.24
N VAL A 171 7.44 -0.09 -12.38
CA VAL A 171 6.56 -0.23 -13.55
C VAL A 171 5.64 -1.45 -13.39
N THR A 172 6.08 -2.44 -12.61
CA THR A 172 5.40 -3.72 -12.41
C THR A 172 4.70 -3.78 -11.04
N GLU A 173 3.45 -4.25 -11.03
CA GLU A 173 2.68 -4.70 -9.85
C GLU A 173 2.44 -3.67 -8.72
N THR A 174 2.14 -2.40 -9.03
CA THR A 174 1.85 -1.38 -7.99
C THR A 174 0.66 -1.74 -7.08
N ALA A 175 -0.38 -2.40 -7.60
CA ALA A 175 -1.60 -2.66 -6.82
C ALA A 175 -1.46 -3.81 -5.79
N ALA A 176 -0.50 -4.72 -5.95
CA ALA A 176 -0.18 -5.72 -4.94
C ALA A 176 0.45 -5.10 -3.68
N PHE A 177 1.10 -3.93 -3.79
CA PHE A 177 1.72 -3.23 -2.67
C PHE A 177 0.77 -2.35 -1.86
N ALA A 178 -0.40 -1.98 -2.39
CA ALA A 178 -1.37 -1.10 -1.71
C ALA A 178 -1.96 -1.71 -0.42
N VAL A 179 -1.60 -2.96 -0.09
CA VAL A 179 -1.96 -3.63 1.17
C VAL A 179 -0.95 -3.35 2.30
N PHE A 180 0.21 -2.76 1.98
CA PHE A 180 1.32 -2.46 2.90
C PHE A 180 1.45 -0.95 3.14
#